data_AF-A0A523AGL7-F1
#
_entry.id   AF-A0A523AGL7-F1
#
_cell.length_a   1.000
_cell.length_b   1.000
_cell.length_c   1.000
_cell.angle_alpha   90.00
_cell.angle_beta   90.00
_cell.angle_gamma   90.00
#
_symmetry.space_group_name_H-M   'P 1'
#
loop_
_entity.id
_entity.type
_entity.pdbx_description
1 polymer ?
#
loop_
_entity_poly.entity_id
_entity_poly.type
_entity_poly.pdbx_seq_one_letter_code
_entity_poly.pdbx_strand_id
1 'polypeptide(L)'
;MKVPKGKTVLVKGVASIKGECEVLGARLNFFECEKFVPVFCIEDCEIEINGEFRILDGSTIPESWKKLAKMDWETVFLYGGVDSGKSTLAAYLANKVGGAYVLDLDIGQADIANPGAMGYGFAKDVVSLSKVSMINGFFVGSITPQGREAKCLQGVARLWKELRRLDGRKIVDTTGWVKGRGAKEYKLAKLEIIEPDLIASFEGKPFDWKTFEVEKGYVIRRDKIDRAKARFESYQKFLRGARILELERDRINLKPDLFRGKDVTQFIESVLGV
;
A
#
# COMPACT_ATOMS: atom_id res chain seq x y z
N MET A 1 -12.82 -26.43 3.58
CA MET A 1 -11.78 -27.37 3.11
C MET A 1 -10.78 -27.61 4.23
N LYS A 2 -10.19 -28.81 4.33
CA LYS A 2 -9.12 -29.11 5.29
C LYS A 2 -7.75 -28.84 4.67
N VAL A 3 -6.88 -28.13 5.39
CA VAL A 3 -5.54 -27.76 4.92
C VAL A 3 -4.53 -28.21 5.97
N PRO A 4 -3.60 -29.11 5.64
CA PRO A 4 -2.58 -29.55 6.58
C PRO A 4 -1.63 -28.44 7.00
N LYS A 5 -1.07 -28.59 8.20
CA LYS A 5 0.04 -27.78 8.70
C LYS A 5 1.15 -27.59 7.66
N GLY A 6 1.72 -26.39 7.64
CA GLY A 6 2.90 -26.06 6.84
C GLY A 6 2.60 -25.74 5.37
N LYS A 7 1.33 -25.72 4.98
CA LYS A 7 0.89 -25.26 3.66
C LYS A 7 0.43 -23.80 3.69
N THR A 8 0.53 -23.14 2.54
CA THR A 8 -0.08 -21.82 2.33
C THR A 8 -1.27 -21.93 1.41
N VAL A 9 -2.38 -21.29 1.77
CA VAL A 9 -3.50 -21.03 0.85
C VAL A 9 -3.46 -19.57 0.42
N LEU A 10 -3.30 -19.33 -0.87
CA LEU A 10 -3.55 -18.00 -1.45
C LEU A 10 -5.05 -17.86 -1.63
N VAL A 11 -5.66 -16.89 -0.94
CA VAL A 11 -7.11 -16.65 -0.94
C VAL A 11 -7.41 -15.30 -1.56
N LYS A 12 -8.41 -15.24 -2.43
CA LYS A 12 -9.02 -14.00 -2.93
C LYS A 12 -10.53 -14.10 -2.75
N GLY A 13 -11.13 -13.17 -2.02
CA GLY A 13 -12.54 -13.20 -1.63
C GLY A 13 -12.71 -13.18 -0.11
N VAL A 14 -13.76 -13.82 0.39
CA VAL A 14 -14.07 -13.92 1.82
C VAL A 14 -13.60 -15.27 2.34
N ALA A 15 -12.93 -15.30 3.49
CA ALA A 15 -12.53 -16.52 4.16
C ALA A 15 -12.83 -16.51 5.66
N SER A 16 -13.26 -17.67 6.16
CA SER A 16 -13.41 -18.01 7.58
C SER A 16 -12.52 -19.21 7.89
N ILE A 17 -11.79 -19.16 8.99
CA ILE A 17 -10.74 -20.12 9.34
C ILE A 17 -10.97 -20.62 10.76
N LYS A 18 -10.93 -21.95 10.91
CA LYS A 18 -10.82 -22.65 12.19
C LYS A 18 -9.42 -23.27 12.28
N GLY A 19 -8.70 -22.93 13.34
CA GLY A 19 -7.32 -23.36 13.57
C GLY A 19 -6.34 -22.18 13.58
N GLU A 20 -5.10 -22.44 14.00
CA GLU A 20 -4.03 -21.44 14.08
C GLU A 20 -3.34 -21.23 12.72
N CYS A 21 -3.39 -19.99 12.22
CA CYS A 21 -2.76 -19.59 10.96
C CYS A 21 -2.20 -18.16 11.02
N GLU A 22 -1.35 -17.83 10.05
CA GLU A 22 -0.94 -16.44 9.76
C GLU A 22 -1.50 -15.99 8.41
N VAL A 23 -2.34 -14.95 8.44
CA VAL A 23 -2.84 -14.25 7.26
C VAL A 23 -1.97 -13.01 7.04
N LEU A 24 -1.04 -13.09 6.09
CA LEU A 24 -0.02 -12.04 5.86
C LEU A 24 0.66 -11.58 7.17
N GLY A 25 1.04 -12.53 8.03
CA GLY A 25 1.70 -12.27 9.31
C GLY A 25 0.78 -11.86 10.47
N ALA A 26 -0.52 -11.64 10.25
CA ALA A 26 -1.52 -11.43 11.29
C ALA A 26 -2.20 -12.73 11.70
N ARG A 27 -2.65 -12.84 12.95
CA ARG A 27 -3.48 -13.97 13.40
C ARG A 27 -4.95 -13.61 13.21
N LEU A 28 -5.54 -14.06 12.10
CA LEU A 28 -6.91 -13.74 11.72
C LEU A 28 -7.71 -15.01 11.42
N ASN A 29 -8.92 -15.07 11.97
CA ASN A 29 -9.85 -16.17 11.72
C ASN A 29 -10.91 -15.82 10.68
N PHE A 30 -10.99 -14.55 10.27
CA PHE A 30 -11.91 -14.08 9.24
C PHE A 30 -11.31 -12.88 8.51
N PHE A 31 -11.44 -12.85 7.19
CA PHE A 31 -11.10 -11.67 6.40
C PHE A 31 -11.79 -11.64 5.04
N GLU A 32 -11.80 -10.45 4.44
CA GLU A 32 -12.22 -10.22 3.06
C GLU A 32 -11.10 -9.48 2.31
N CYS A 33 -10.77 -9.96 1.12
CA CYS A 33 -9.72 -9.41 0.28
C CYS A 33 -10.11 -9.42 -1.20
N GLU A 34 -9.70 -8.37 -1.92
CA GLU A 34 -9.90 -8.25 -3.36
C GLU A 34 -8.70 -8.81 -4.16
N LYS A 35 -7.54 -8.90 -3.49
CA LYS A 35 -6.27 -9.42 -4.01
C LYS A 35 -5.98 -10.76 -3.32
N PHE A 36 -5.17 -11.61 -3.95
CA PHE A 36 -4.71 -12.83 -3.27
C PHE A 36 -3.89 -12.50 -2.02
N VAL A 37 -4.28 -13.08 -0.89
CA VAL A 37 -3.64 -12.96 0.42
C VAL A 37 -3.17 -14.34 0.86
N PRO A 38 -1.91 -14.50 1.31
CA PRO A 38 -1.41 -15.78 1.81
C PRO A 38 -1.91 -16.07 3.23
N VAL A 39 -2.47 -17.27 3.41
CA VAL A 39 -2.86 -17.88 4.69
C VAL A 39 -1.93 -19.06 4.94
N PHE A 40 -0.96 -18.90 5.84
CA PHE A 40 -0.04 -19.97 6.22
C PHE A 40 -0.58 -20.73 7.42
N CYS A 41 -0.79 -22.05 7.28
CA CYS A 41 -1.37 -22.89 8.32
C CYS A 41 -0.29 -23.33 9.32
N ILE A 42 -0.35 -22.85 10.56
CA ILE A 42 0.60 -23.22 11.64
C ILE A 42 0.27 -24.62 12.18
N GLU A 43 -1.01 -24.97 12.15
CA GLU A 43 -1.56 -26.29 12.40
C GLU A 43 -2.51 -26.72 11.27
N ASP A 44 -3.15 -27.87 11.43
CA ASP A 44 -4.21 -28.30 10.51
C ASP A 44 -5.42 -27.36 10.64
N CYS A 45 -5.79 -26.71 9.53
CA CYS A 45 -6.85 -25.70 9.50
C CYS A 45 -8.05 -26.17 8.68
N GLU A 46 -9.25 -25.76 9.11
CA GLU A 46 -10.45 -25.80 8.28
C GLU A 46 -10.75 -24.40 7.75
N ILE A 47 -10.71 -24.22 6.44
CA ILE A 47 -10.91 -22.93 5.78
C ILE A 47 -12.16 -22.98 4.90
N GLU A 48 -13.11 -22.10 5.16
CA GLU A 48 -14.26 -21.83 4.29
C GLU A 48 -13.96 -20.61 3.44
N ILE A 49 -14.04 -20.74 2.11
CA ILE A 49 -13.66 -19.69 1.17
C ILE A 49 -14.83 -19.45 0.22
N ASN A 50 -15.27 -18.20 0.14
CA ASN A 50 -16.12 -17.71 -0.92
C ASN A 50 -15.28 -16.82 -1.85
N GLY A 51 -14.78 -17.41 -2.94
CA GLY A 51 -13.89 -16.76 -3.88
C GLY A 51 -12.91 -17.72 -4.54
N GLU A 52 -11.78 -17.20 -5.01
CA GLU A 52 -10.72 -17.96 -5.67
C GLU A 52 -9.65 -18.38 -4.65
N PHE A 53 -9.09 -19.58 -4.79
CA PHE A 53 -7.97 -20.00 -3.96
C PHE A 53 -6.96 -20.88 -4.71
N ARG A 54 -5.73 -20.92 -4.18
CA ARG A 54 -4.66 -21.84 -4.62
C ARG A 54 -3.90 -22.35 -3.39
N ILE A 55 -3.58 -23.63 -3.37
CA ILE A 55 -2.78 -24.24 -2.30
C ILE A 55 -1.35 -24.38 -2.80
N LEU A 56 -0.39 -23.98 -1.97
CA LEU A 56 1.03 -24.09 -2.20
C LEU A 56 1.68 -24.80 -1.02
N ASP A 57 2.69 -25.62 -1.30
CA ASP A 57 3.50 -26.26 -0.26
C ASP A 57 4.47 -25.24 0.35
N GLY A 58 4.59 -25.26 1.68
CA GLY A 58 5.46 -24.33 2.41
C GLY A 58 4.90 -22.92 2.55
N SER A 59 5.73 -22.04 3.12
CA SER A 59 5.46 -20.61 3.31
C SER A 59 5.76 -19.82 2.04
N THR A 60 4.83 -19.00 1.57
CA THR A 60 5.06 -18.06 0.45
C THR A 60 5.73 -16.75 0.85
N ILE A 61 5.86 -16.49 2.16
CA ILE A 61 6.59 -15.33 2.68
C ILE A 61 8.10 -15.60 2.56
N PRO A 62 8.86 -14.73 1.86
CA PRO A 62 10.31 -14.87 1.72
C PRO A 62 11.05 -14.82 3.06
N GLU A 63 12.19 -15.50 3.14
CA GLU A 63 12.98 -15.56 4.37
C GLU A 63 13.60 -14.19 4.72
N SER A 64 13.97 -13.41 3.70
CA SER A 64 14.41 -12.01 3.88
C SER A 64 13.36 -11.15 4.60
N TRP A 65 12.06 -11.36 4.34
CA TRP A 65 10.99 -10.61 4.99
C TRP A 65 10.88 -10.97 6.47
N LYS A 66 10.97 -12.28 6.79
CA LYS A 66 10.97 -12.77 8.18
C LYS A 66 12.17 -12.25 8.97
N LYS A 67 13.34 -12.18 8.34
CA LYS A 67 14.55 -11.57 8.94
C LYS A 67 14.35 -10.09 9.21
N LEU A 68 13.86 -9.33 8.23
CA LEU A 68 13.59 -7.90 8.38
C LEU A 68 12.58 -7.59 9.50
N ALA A 69 11.55 -8.42 9.66
CA ALA A 69 10.58 -8.28 10.75
C ALA A 69 11.19 -8.43 12.16
N LYS A 70 12.32 -9.15 12.28
CA LYS A 70 13.04 -9.37 13.54
C LYS A 70 14.19 -8.38 13.76
N MET A 71 14.54 -7.58 12.75
CA MET A 71 15.57 -6.56 12.89
C MET A 71 15.08 -5.40 13.76
N ASP A 72 16.04 -4.70 14.35
CA ASP A 72 15.77 -3.46 15.08
C ASP A 72 15.79 -2.27 14.12
N TRP A 73 14.66 -1.57 14.03
CA TRP A 73 14.44 -0.38 13.23
C TRP A 73 13.21 0.38 13.77
N GLU A 74 13.26 1.71 13.69
CA GLU A 74 12.14 2.58 14.02
C GLU A 74 11.44 3.05 12.74
N THR A 75 12.21 3.36 11.69
CA THR A 75 11.70 3.78 10.39
C THR A 75 12.36 2.98 9.27
N VAL A 76 11.55 2.25 8.49
CA VAL A 76 11.99 1.52 7.31
C VAL A 76 11.42 2.13 6.03
N PHE A 77 12.28 2.33 5.03
CA PHE A 77 11.91 2.87 3.73
C PHE A 77 11.91 1.77 2.67
N LEU A 78 10.75 1.54 2.03
CA LEU A 78 10.61 0.48 1.04
C LEU A 78 10.99 1.00 -0.35
N TYR A 79 12.02 0.38 -0.95
CA TYR A 79 12.55 0.75 -2.26
C TYR A 79 12.44 -0.40 -3.26
N GLY A 80 11.85 -0.15 -4.42
CA GLY A 80 11.76 -1.16 -5.48
C GLY A 80 10.84 -0.77 -6.62
N GLY A 81 11.01 -1.42 -7.77
CA GLY A 81 10.19 -1.18 -8.96
C GLY A 81 8.69 -1.47 -8.77
N VAL A 82 7.91 -1.18 -9.81
CA VAL A 82 6.48 -1.52 -9.85
C VAL A 82 6.30 -3.03 -9.72
N ASP A 83 5.26 -3.46 -8.99
CA ASP A 83 4.92 -4.87 -8.75
C ASP A 83 6.03 -5.70 -8.07
N SER A 84 6.85 -5.08 -7.22
CA SER A 84 7.89 -5.79 -6.44
C SER A 84 7.37 -6.41 -5.12
N GLY A 85 6.19 -6.00 -4.65
CA GLY A 85 5.60 -6.46 -3.39
C GLY A 85 5.77 -5.52 -2.18
N LYS A 86 6.17 -4.25 -2.39
CA LYS A 86 6.38 -3.27 -1.30
C LYS A 86 5.17 -3.12 -0.37
N SER A 87 3.99 -2.84 -0.90
CA SER A 87 2.78 -2.64 -0.10
C SER A 87 2.37 -3.92 0.67
N THR A 88 2.63 -5.09 0.09
CA THR A 88 2.45 -6.39 0.77
C THR A 88 3.47 -6.58 1.89
N LEU A 89 4.75 -6.24 1.65
CA LEU A 89 5.78 -6.25 2.68
C LEU A 89 5.46 -5.26 3.81
N ALA A 90 4.94 -4.07 3.50
CA ALA A 90 4.52 -3.09 4.49
C ALA A 90 3.44 -3.63 5.42
N ALA A 91 2.38 -4.23 4.87
CA ALA A 91 1.33 -4.86 5.67
C ALA A 91 1.88 -6.03 6.51
N TYR A 92 2.72 -6.89 5.92
CA TYR A 92 3.38 -7.98 6.63
C TYR A 92 4.22 -7.49 7.81
N LEU A 93 5.10 -6.51 7.60
CA LEU A 93 5.95 -5.94 8.65
C LEU A 93 5.09 -5.32 9.76
N ALA A 94 4.07 -4.52 9.40
CA ALA A 94 3.16 -3.91 10.37
C ALA A 94 2.52 -4.96 11.28
N ASN A 95 2.02 -6.05 10.69
CA ASN A 95 1.43 -7.16 11.45
C ASN A 95 2.45 -7.85 12.36
N LYS A 96 3.66 -8.17 11.84
CA LYS A 96 4.67 -8.90 12.61
C LYS A 96 5.25 -8.10 13.79
N VAL A 97 5.28 -6.78 13.70
CA VAL A 97 5.78 -5.91 14.78
C VAL A 97 4.68 -5.47 15.76
N GLY A 98 3.46 -6.02 15.64
CA GLY A 98 2.34 -5.73 16.54
C GLY A 98 1.58 -4.44 16.22
N GLY A 99 1.89 -3.80 15.09
CA GLY A 99 1.30 -2.56 14.60
C GLY A 99 2.36 -1.52 14.25
N ALA A 100 2.16 -0.80 13.14
CA ALA A 100 3.04 0.27 12.71
C ALA A 100 2.27 1.36 11.96
N TYR A 101 2.78 2.59 12.00
CA TYR A 101 2.33 3.61 11.09
C TYR A 101 2.88 3.35 9.69
N VAL A 102 2.02 3.42 8.68
CA VAL A 102 2.41 3.28 7.29
C VAL A 102 2.21 4.60 6.59
N LEU A 103 3.29 5.17 6.04
CA LEU A 103 3.27 6.34 5.17
C LEU A 103 3.23 5.86 3.72
N ASP A 104 2.08 5.98 3.09
CA ASP A 104 1.85 5.61 1.69
C ASP A 104 2.13 6.81 0.77
N LEU A 105 3.24 6.73 0.04
CA LEU A 105 3.69 7.75 -0.90
C LEU A 105 3.49 7.34 -2.37
N ASP A 106 2.81 6.23 -2.66
CA ASP A 106 2.52 5.81 -4.04
C ASP A 106 1.24 6.46 -4.58
N ILE A 107 1.35 7.73 -4.99
CA ILE A 107 0.23 8.49 -5.56
C ILE A 107 -0.42 7.85 -6.80
N GLY A 108 0.22 6.88 -7.46
CA GLY A 108 -0.35 6.21 -8.63
C GLY A 108 -1.23 5.00 -8.29
N GLN A 109 -0.95 4.35 -7.16
CA GLN A 109 -1.64 3.15 -6.69
C GLN A 109 -1.77 3.17 -5.16
N ALA A 110 -2.16 4.33 -4.61
CA ALA A 110 -2.32 4.50 -3.19
C ALA A 110 -3.29 3.44 -2.64
N ASP A 111 -2.87 2.78 -1.56
CA ASP A 111 -3.70 1.82 -0.85
C ASP A 111 -4.41 2.52 0.33
N ILE A 112 -3.74 3.43 1.06
CA ILE A 112 -4.33 4.10 2.24
C ILE A 112 -5.16 5.32 1.84
N ALA A 113 -4.63 6.12 0.93
CA ALA A 113 -5.33 7.26 0.35
C ALA A 113 -5.99 6.85 -0.98
N ASN A 114 -6.71 7.78 -1.60
CA ASN A 114 -7.15 7.60 -2.98
C ASN A 114 -6.02 7.89 -3.97
N PRO A 115 -6.05 7.29 -5.18
CA PRO A 115 -5.13 7.64 -6.25
C PRO A 115 -5.02 9.16 -6.44
N GLY A 116 -3.81 9.68 -6.63
CA GLY A 116 -3.57 11.12 -6.70
C GLY A 116 -3.36 11.81 -5.35
N ALA A 117 -3.45 11.08 -4.25
CA ALA A 117 -3.07 11.52 -2.92
C ALA A 117 -2.01 10.60 -2.31
N MET A 118 -1.35 11.11 -1.28
CA MET A 118 -0.52 10.35 -0.35
C MET A 118 -1.11 10.49 1.05
N GLY A 119 -0.85 9.55 1.93
CA GLY A 119 -1.40 9.61 3.29
C GLY A 119 -0.74 8.63 4.22
N TYR A 120 -1.11 8.70 5.49
CA TYR A 120 -0.65 7.73 6.47
C TYR A 120 -1.79 7.25 7.37
N GLY A 121 -1.61 6.07 7.94
CA GLY A 121 -2.52 5.46 8.91
C GLY A 121 -1.80 4.43 9.78
N PHE A 122 -2.48 3.92 10.80
CA PHE A 122 -1.94 2.87 11.65
C PHE A 122 -2.43 1.50 11.18
N ALA A 123 -1.50 0.64 10.79
CA ALA A 123 -1.77 -0.70 10.29
C ALA A 123 -1.50 -1.73 11.39
N LYS A 124 -2.51 -2.53 11.70
CA LYS A 124 -2.42 -3.66 12.63
C LYS A 124 -3.45 -4.71 12.25
N ASP A 125 -3.03 -5.98 12.20
CA ASP A 125 -3.87 -7.12 11.84
C ASP A 125 -4.62 -6.93 10.52
N VAL A 126 -3.94 -6.36 9.51
CA VAL A 126 -4.52 -6.05 8.20
C VAL A 126 -4.11 -7.05 7.13
N VAL A 127 -5.05 -7.43 6.26
CA VAL A 127 -4.78 -8.28 5.09
C VAL A 127 -4.22 -7.51 3.88
N SER A 128 -4.31 -6.18 3.93
CA SER A 128 -3.73 -5.26 2.94
C SER A 128 -3.77 -3.83 3.48
N LEU A 129 -2.92 -2.96 2.94
CA LEU A 129 -2.91 -1.54 3.30
C LEU A 129 -4.24 -0.82 2.98
N SER A 130 -5.04 -1.32 2.03
CA SER A 130 -6.34 -0.71 1.70
C SER A 130 -7.45 -0.92 2.74
N LYS A 131 -7.14 -1.66 3.81
CA LYS A 131 -8.00 -1.78 4.99
C LYS A 131 -7.59 -0.81 6.11
N VAL A 132 -6.49 -0.08 5.94
CA VAL A 132 -6.00 0.90 6.92
C VAL A 132 -6.83 2.18 6.82
N SER A 133 -7.32 2.66 7.97
CA SER A 133 -7.98 3.96 8.03
C SER A 133 -6.96 5.09 7.93
N MET A 134 -7.18 6.00 6.98
CA MET A 134 -6.31 7.17 6.81
C MET A 134 -6.50 8.15 7.98
N ILE A 135 -5.39 8.52 8.64
CA ILE A 135 -5.37 9.52 9.72
C ILE A 135 -5.22 10.91 9.12
N ASN A 136 -4.28 11.08 8.19
CA ASN A 136 -4.07 12.33 7.47
C ASN A 136 -3.55 12.06 6.05
N GLY A 137 -3.75 13.04 5.16
CA GLY A 137 -3.42 12.92 3.75
C GLY A 137 -3.04 14.24 3.09
N PHE A 138 -2.43 14.13 1.92
CA PHE A 138 -2.06 15.26 1.08
C PHE A 138 -2.45 14.99 -0.36
N PHE A 139 -3.29 15.86 -0.92
CA PHE A 139 -3.76 15.76 -2.29
C PHE A 139 -2.77 16.36 -3.28
N VAL A 140 -2.19 15.51 -4.13
CA VAL A 140 -1.30 15.95 -5.21
C VAL A 140 -2.12 16.32 -6.45
N GLY A 141 -3.18 15.57 -6.75
CA GLY A 141 -3.98 15.73 -7.96
C GLY A 141 -3.30 15.19 -9.22
N SER A 142 -2.38 14.24 -9.06
CA SER A 142 -1.68 13.56 -10.15
C SER A 142 -1.39 12.11 -9.75
N ILE A 143 -1.57 11.17 -10.68
CA ILE A 143 -1.23 9.76 -10.49
C ILE A 143 0.24 9.44 -10.84
N THR A 144 1.03 10.45 -11.18
CA THR A 144 2.48 10.33 -11.42
C THR A 144 3.24 11.46 -10.72
N PRO A 145 4.40 11.16 -10.10
CA PRO A 145 5.25 12.20 -9.53
C PRO A 145 5.97 13.02 -10.59
N GLN A 146 6.12 12.51 -11.82
CA GLN A 146 6.85 13.19 -12.89
C GLN A 146 6.23 14.54 -13.24
N GLY A 147 7.04 15.60 -13.23
CA GLY A 147 6.60 16.99 -13.46
C GLY A 147 5.82 17.60 -12.29
N ARG A 148 5.73 16.90 -11.15
CA ARG A 148 5.04 17.30 -9.91
C ARG A 148 5.89 16.99 -8.67
N GLU A 149 7.19 16.77 -8.84
CA GLU A 149 8.12 16.29 -7.82
C GLU A 149 8.14 17.24 -6.62
N ALA A 150 8.24 18.55 -6.85
CA ALA A 150 8.24 19.55 -5.78
C ALA A 150 6.97 19.51 -4.92
N LYS A 151 5.79 19.41 -5.55
CA LYS A 151 4.51 19.27 -4.82
C LYS A 151 4.43 17.96 -4.05
N CYS A 152 4.95 16.87 -4.63
CA CYS A 152 5.02 15.59 -3.94
C CYS A 152 5.94 15.68 -2.71
N LEU A 153 7.14 16.24 -2.86
CA LEU A 153 8.11 16.40 -1.76
C LEU A 153 7.57 17.32 -0.66
N GLN A 154 6.82 18.38 -1.01
CA GLN A 154 6.08 19.19 -0.03
C GLN A 154 5.08 18.33 0.76
N GLY A 155 4.34 17.45 0.09
CA GLY A 155 3.42 16.50 0.73
C GLY A 155 4.14 15.55 1.68
N VAL A 156 5.28 14.98 1.25
CA VAL A 156 6.12 14.11 2.09
C VAL A 156 6.58 14.85 3.33
N ALA A 157 7.16 16.04 3.19
CA ALA A 157 7.67 16.82 4.31
C ALA A 157 6.55 17.20 5.30
N ARG A 158 5.37 17.57 4.80
CA ARG A 158 4.21 17.92 5.65
C ARG A 158 3.71 16.72 6.45
N LEU A 159 3.47 15.58 5.79
CA LEU A 159 2.99 14.37 6.46
C LEU A 159 4.04 13.82 7.42
N TRP A 160 5.32 13.80 7.02
CA TRP A 160 6.40 13.30 7.86
C TRP A 160 6.62 14.14 9.12
N LYS A 161 6.52 15.47 9.02
CA LYS A 161 6.65 16.39 10.18
C LYS A 161 5.71 16.04 11.32
N GLU A 162 4.50 15.59 10.99
CA GLU A 162 3.49 15.14 11.94
C GLU A 162 3.76 13.70 12.38
N LEU A 163 3.90 12.78 11.41
CA LEU A 163 4.03 11.34 11.66
C LEU A 163 5.24 10.98 12.52
N ARG A 164 6.39 11.66 12.33
CA ARG A 164 7.62 11.38 13.08
C ARG A 164 7.52 11.66 14.58
N ARG A 165 6.49 12.40 15.01
CA ARG A 165 6.23 12.73 16.42
C ARG A 165 5.34 11.70 17.13
N LEU A 166 4.70 10.81 16.37
CA LEU A 166 3.87 9.75 16.94
C LEU A 166 4.77 8.61 17.41
N ASP A 167 4.45 7.97 18.53
CA ASP A 167 5.23 6.83 19.03
C ASP A 167 4.95 5.54 18.27
N GLY A 168 5.96 4.69 18.10
CA GLY A 168 5.87 3.40 17.40
C GLY A 168 6.56 3.40 16.04
N ARG A 169 6.63 2.23 15.40
CA ARG A 169 7.41 2.03 14.16
C ARG A 169 6.73 2.66 12.93
N LYS A 170 7.55 3.11 11.97
CA LYS A 170 7.12 3.74 10.70
C LYS A 170 7.60 2.93 9.51
N ILE A 171 6.70 2.66 8.58
CA ILE A 171 7.00 2.00 7.31
C ILE A 171 6.65 2.99 6.20
N VAL A 172 7.62 3.32 5.36
CA VAL A 172 7.41 4.24 4.24
C VAL A 172 7.28 3.42 2.96
N ASP A 173 6.05 3.29 2.45
CA ASP A 173 5.78 2.70 1.15
C ASP A 173 5.89 3.75 0.06
N THR A 174 6.48 3.39 -1.08
CA THR A 174 6.90 4.37 -2.09
C THR A 174 6.56 3.96 -3.50
N THR A 175 6.47 4.95 -4.40
CA THR A 175 6.24 4.71 -5.83
C THR A 175 7.22 3.71 -6.46
N GLY A 176 6.76 2.93 -7.43
CA GLY A 176 7.62 2.05 -8.23
C GLY A 176 8.57 2.75 -9.22
N TRP A 177 8.69 4.09 -9.16
CA TRP A 177 9.57 4.86 -10.05
C TRP A 177 11.00 4.86 -9.52
N VAL A 178 11.83 3.98 -10.08
CA VAL A 178 13.22 3.73 -9.64
C VAL A 178 14.27 3.88 -10.77
N LYS A 179 13.83 4.06 -12.02
CA LYS A 179 14.70 4.14 -13.20
C LYS A 179 14.83 5.57 -13.71
N GLY A 180 16.04 5.93 -14.12
CA GLY A 180 16.38 7.26 -14.65
C GLY A 180 16.86 8.22 -13.56
N ARG A 181 17.57 9.28 -13.98
CA ARG A 181 18.18 10.27 -13.09
C ARG A 181 17.14 10.94 -12.18
N GLY A 182 16.04 11.42 -12.75
CA GLY A 182 14.97 12.06 -11.97
C GLY A 182 14.33 11.14 -10.92
N ALA A 183 14.24 9.83 -11.19
CA ALA A 183 13.76 8.87 -10.20
C ALA A 183 14.71 8.75 -9.01
N LYS A 184 16.02 8.68 -9.28
CA LYS A 184 17.06 8.61 -8.24
C LYS A 184 17.07 9.88 -7.39
N GLU A 185 17.07 11.05 -8.01
CA GLU A 185 17.03 12.35 -7.33
C GLU A 185 15.77 12.49 -6.48
N TYR A 186 14.61 12.11 -7.01
CA TYR A 186 13.34 12.14 -6.26
C TYR A 186 13.34 11.20 -5.05
N LYS A 187 13.98 10.04 -5.13
CA LYS A 187 14.09 9.10 -4.01
C LYS A 187 15.11 9.56 -2.97
N LEU A 188 16.26 10.10 -3.40
CA LEU A 188 17.23 10.73 -2.51
C LEU A 188 16.61 11.87 -1.71
N ALA A 189 15.89 12.78 -2.37
CA ALA A 189 15.20 13.87 -1.68
C ALA A 189 14.18 13.36 -0.62
N LYS A 190 13.51 12.23 -0.86
CA LYS A 190 12.65 11.60 0.16
C LYS A 190 13.45 11.04 1.32
N LEU A 191 14.59 10.40 1.06
CA LEU A 191 15.46 9.87 2.10
C LEU A 191 16.02 11.00 2.97
N GLU A 192 16.40 12.13 2.37
CA GLU A 192 16.87 13.32 3.09
C GLU A 192 15.77 13.97 3.95
N ILE A 193 14.51 13.91 3.52
CA ILE A 193 13.37 14.41 4.32
C ILE A 193 13.04 13.45 5.48
N ILE A 194 13.10 12.15 5.23
CA ILE A 194 12.57 11.11 6.13
C ILE A 194 13.63 10.64 7.12
N GLU A 195 14.87 10.54 6.67
CA GLU A 195 16.02 10.01 7.42
C GLU A 195 15.73 8.63 8.04
N PRO A 196 15.34 7.61 7.24
CA PRO A 196 15.01 6.29 7.79
C PRO A 196 16.25 5.59 8.35
N ASP A 197 16.07 4.68 9.32
CA ASP A 197 17.17 3.86 9.84
C ASP A 197 17.69 2.86 8.80
N LEU A 198 16.78 2.40 7.92
CA LEU A 198 17.01 1.30 7.02
C LEU A 198 16.21 1.45 5.72
N ILE A 199 16.86 1.15 4.60
CA ILE A 199 16.18 0.89 3.33
C ILE A 199 15.96 -0.62 3.18
N ALA A 200 14.72 -1.05 3.01
CA ALA A 200 14.41 -2.40 2.55
C ALA A 200 14.27 -2.38 1.02
N SER A 201 15.23 -2.98 0.32
CA SER A 201 15.38 -2.82 -1.13
C SER A 201 15.15 -4.10 -1.91
N PHE A 202 14.30 -4.03 -2.93
CA PHE A 202 14.08 -5.10 -3.93
C PHE A 202 15.05 -5.00 -5.13
N GLU A 203 15.97 -4.03 -5.14
CA GLU A 203 16.80 -3.67 -6.30
C GLU A 203 18.30 -3.50 -5.91
N GLY A 204 18.77 -4.24 -4.91
CA GLY A 204 20.14 -4.12 -4.37
C GLY A 204 20.34 -2.87 -3.53
N LYS A 205 21.60 -2.43 -3.29
CA LYS A 205 21.90 -1.16 -2.60
C LYS A 205 21.69 0.05 -3.54
N PRO A 206 20.63 0.89 -3.36
CA PRO A 206 20.30 1.93 -4.35
C PRO A 206 21.07 3.25 -4.15
N PHE A 207 21.43 3.54 -2.90
CA PHE A 207 22.07 4.77 -2.43
C PHE A 207 23.06 4.44 -1.34
N ASP A 208 23.91 5.40 -0.94
CA ASP A 208 24.77 5.22 0.21
C ASP A 208 24.01 5.40 1.53
N TRP A 209 23.16 4.41 1.82
CA TRP A 209 22.34 4.33 3.02
C TRP A 209 22.39 2.89 3.54
N LYS A 210 22.18 2.70 4.85
CA LYS A 210 22.02 1.35 5.42
C LYS A 210 20.88 0.64 4.69
N THR A 211 21.19 -0.46 4.03
CA THR A 211 20.26 -1.19 3.16
C THR A 211 20.22 -2.66 3.52
N PHE A 212 19.02 -3.22 3.59
CA PHE A 212 18.77 -4.65 3.68
C PHE A 212 18.05 -5.10 2.40
N GLU A 213 18.65 -6.04 1.69
CA GLU A 213 18.07 -6.57 0.46
C GLU A 213 16.93 -7.54 0.77
N VAL A 214 15.81 -7.37 0.09
CA VAL A 214 14.62 -8.21 0.23
C VAL A 214 14.29 -8.90 -1.09
N GLU A 215 13.87 -10.16 -0.98
CA GLU A 215 13.43 -10.94 -2.12
C GLU A 215 12.05 -10.45 -2.59
N LYS A 216 11.79 -10.55 -3.89
CA LYS A 216 10.45 -10.31 -4.44
C LYS A 216 9.52 -11.42 -3.94
N GLY A 217 8.38 -11.02 -3.39
CA GLY A 217 7.32 -11.96 -3.02
C GLY A 217 6.61 -12.54 -4.25
N TYR A 218 5.65 -13.42 -4.01
CA TYR A 218 4.73 -13.87 -5.06
C TYR A 218 3.80 -12.70 -5.47
N VAL A 219 4.12 -12.03 -6.57
CA VAL A 219 3.35 -10.89 -7.08
C VAL A 219 2.73 -11.23 -8.43
N ILE A 220 1.41 -11.12 -8.52
CA ILE A 220 0.71 -11.17 -9.80
C ILE A 220 0.94 -9.84 -10.50
N ARG A 221 1.64 -9.88 -11.64
CA ARG A 221 1.95 -8.71 -12.45
C ARG A 221 0.66 -8.07 -12.97
N ARG A 222 0.57 -6.74 -12.90
CA ARG A 222 -0.57 -5.99 -13.42
C ARG A 222 -0.16 -5.19 -14.65
N ASP A 223 -1.04 -5.13 -15.63
CA ASP A 223 -0.82 -4.28 -16.80
C ASP A 223 -1.30 -2.84 -16.55
N LYS A 224 -1.37 -2.01 -17.60
CA LYS A 224 -1.87 -0.62 -17.46
C LYS A 224 -3.38 -0.56 -17.26
N ILE A 225 -4.12 -1.49 -17.85
CA ILE A 225 -5.58 -1.57 -17.81
C ILE A 225 -6.01 -2.01 -16.41
N ASP A 226 -5.40 -3.05 -15.85
CA ASP A 226 -5.60 -3.52 -14.49
C ASP A 226 -5.42 -2.39 -13.47
N ARG A 227 -4.36 -1.60 -13.63
CA ARG A 227 -4.09 -0.46 -12.74
C ARG A 227 -5.12 0.66 -12.92
N ALA A 228 -5.60 0.90 -14.14
CA ALA A 228 -6.67 1.87 -14.38
C ALA A 228 -7.98 1.43 -13.73
N LYS A 229 -8.33 0.15 -13.87
CA LYS A 229 -9.51 -0.45 -13.24
C LYS A 229 -9.42 -0.39 -11.71
N ALA A 230 -8.28 -0.77 -11.12
CA ALA A 230 -8.09 -0.70 -9.66
C ALA A 230 -8.23 0.72 -9.11
N ARG A 231 -7.72 1.74 -9.82
CA ARG A 231 -7.91 3.14 -9.42
C ARG A 231 -9.38 3.54 -9.46
N PHE A 232 -10.10 3.11 -10.48
CA PHE A 232 -11.51 3.38 -10.63
C PHE A 232 -12.33 2.73 -9.49
N GLU A 233 -12.10 1.45 -9.21
CA GLU A 233 -12.74 0.71 -8.12
C GLU A 233 -12.45 1.36 -6.75
N SER A 234 -11.22 1.86 -6.54
CA SER A 234 -10.85 2.60 -5.34
C SER A 234 -11.72 3.85 -5.14
N TYR A 235 -11.93 4.66 -6.17
CA TYR A 235 -12.82 5.82 -6.08
C TYR A 235 -14.28 5.44 -5.85
N GLN A 236 -14.79 4.42 -6.55
CA GLN A 236 -16.16 3.93 -6.36
C GLN A 236 -16.40 3.51 -4.91
N LYS A 237 -15.44 2.77 -4.33
CA LYS A 237 -15.49 2.35 -2.93
C LYS A 237 -15.46 3.53 -1.97
N PHE A 238 -14.59 4.51 -2.20
CA PHE A 238 -14.47 5.70 -1.36
C PHE A 238 -15.74 6.55 -1.37
N LEU A 239 -16.40 6.68 -2.51
CA LEU A 239 -17.60 7.51 -2.67
C LEU A 239 -18.91 6.75 -2.41
N ARG A 240 -18.86 5.43 -2.16
CA ARG A 240 -20.05 4.63 -1.88
C ARG A 240 -20.78 5.14 -0.65
N GLY A 241 -22.05 5.52 -0.82
CA GLY A 241 -22.86 6.07 0.27
C GLY A 241 -22.45 7.47 0.71
N ALA A 242 -21.58 8.16 -0.04
CA ALA A 242 -21.25 9.55 0.23
C ALA A 242 -22.48 10.45 0.05
N ARG A 243 -22.57 11.48 0.89
CA ARG A 243 -23.63 12.48 0.78
C ARG A 243 -23.37 13.40 -0.41
N ILE A 244 -24.38 13.57 -1.26
CA ILE A 244 -24.36 14.58 -2.32
C ILE A 244 -24.59 15.95 -1.68
N LEU A 245 -23.70 16.90 -1.99
CA LEU A 245 -23.77 18.29 -1.54
C LEU A 245 -23.84 19.18 -2.77
N GLU A 246 -24.91 19.98 -2.85
CA GLU A 246 -25.02 21.07 -3.82
C GLU A 246 -24.47 22.35 -3.20
N LEU A 247 -23.64 23.07 -3.96
CA LEU A 247 -22.96 24.26 -3.48
C LEU A 247 -23.09 25.37 -4.53
N GLU A 248 -23.39 26.59 -4.07
CA GLU A 248 -23.42 27.75 -4.94
C GLU A 248 -22.00 28.08 -5.43
N ARG A 249 -21.83 28.21 -6.76
CA ARG A 249 -20.52 28.37 -7.39
C ARG A 249 -19.74 29.59 -6.90
N ASP A 250 -20.44 30.70 -6.66
CA ASP A 250 -19.89 31.95 -6.15
C ASP A 250 -19.35 31.83 -4.72
N ARG A 251 -19.80 30.83 -3.96
CA ARG A 251 -19.29 30.52 -2.61
C ARG A 251 -18.05 29.62 -2.62
N ILE A 252 -17.60 29.15 -3.78
CA ILE A 252 -16.42 28.30 -3.92
C ILE A 252 -15.35 29.03 -4.72
N ASN A 253 -14.16 29.17 -4.14
CA ASN A 253 -12.99 29.60 -4.89
C ASN A 253 -12.41 28.41 -5.68
N LEU A 254 -12.99 28.15 -6.86
CA LEU A 254 -12.38 27.26 -7.85
C LEU A 254 -11.22 28.01 -8.50
N LYS A 255 -9.98 27.59 -8.23
CA LYS A 255 -8.81 28.05 -9.00
C LYS A 255 -8.78 27.25 -10.30
N PRO A 256 -9.24 27.80 -11.43
CA PRO A 256 -9.31 27.03 -12.65
C PRO A 256 -7.90 26.91 -13.22
N ASP A 257 -7.52 25.71 -13.64
CA ASP A 257 -6.43 25.56 -14.61
C ASP A 257 -7.02 25.94 -15.98
N LEU A 258 -7.18 27.26 -16.20
CA LEU A 258 -8.09 27.91 -17.18
C LEU A 258 -7.95 27.43 -18.63
N PHE A 259 -6.93 26.64 -18.96
CA PHE A 259 -6.65 26.16 -20.32
C PHE A 259 -6.26 24.67 -20.40
N ARG A 260 -6.50 23.87 -19.35
CA ARG A 260 -6.05 22.45 -19.28
C ARG A 260 -7.10 21.45 -18.78
N GLY A 261 -8.34 21.89 -18.58
CA GLY A 261 -9.43 20.99 -18.21
C GLY A 261 -9.71 19.96 -19.30
N LYS A 262 -10.02 18.73 -18.89
CA LYS A 262 -10.61 17.71 -19.76
C LYS A 262 -12.02 17.46 -19.27
N ASP A 263 -12.92 17.14 -20.20
CA ASP A 263 -14.21 16.57 -19.83
C ASP A 263 -13.98 15.26 -19.06
N VAL A 264 -14.54 15.19 -17.86
CA VAL A 264 -14.46 14.03 -16.96
C VAL A 264 -15.84 13.48 -16.63
N THR A 265 -16.89 13.89 -17.35
CA THR A 265 -18.28 13.50 -17.08
C THR A 265 -18.42 11.98 -17.10
N GLN A 266 -17.92 11.32 -18.15
CA GLN A 266 -17.93 9.85 -18.23
C GLN A 266 -17.20 9.17 -17.07
N PHE A 267 -16.10 9.77 -16.58
CA PHE A 267 -15.39 9.23 -15.42
C PHE A 267 -16.24 9.37 -14.15
N ILE A 268 -16.86 10.53 -13.93
CA ILE A 268 -17.72 10.81 -12.79
C ILE A 268 -18.95 9.89 -12.81
N GLU A 269 -19.66 9.80 -13.93
CA GLU A 269 -20.82 8.91 -14.14
C GLU A 269 -20.45 7.47 -13.82
N SER A 270 -19.35 6.98 -14.39
CA SER A 270 -18.86 5.63 -14.12
C SER A 270 -18.53 5.42 -12.63
N VAL A 271 -17.88 6.39 -11.97
CA VAL A 271 -17.51 6.27 -10.55
C VAL A 271 -18.74 6.32 -9.63
N LEU A 272 -19.71 7.17 -9.94
CA LEU A 272 -20.92 7.36 -9.14
C LEU A 272 -22.01 6.33 -9.44
N GLY A 273 -21.91 5.63 -10.57
CA GLY A 273 -22.94 4.71 -11.04
C GLY A 273 -24.23 5.42 -11.45
N VAL A 274 -24.12 6.65 -11.97
CA VAL A 274 -25.23 7.50 -12.45
C VAL A 274 -25.13 7.73 -13.95
#